data_AF-A0A1R3JA34-F1
#
_entry.id   AF-A0A1R3JA34-F1
#
_cell.length_a   1.000
_cell.length_b   1.000
_cell.length_c   1.000
_cell.angle_alpha   90.00
_cell.angle_beta   90.00
_cell.angle_gamma   90.00
#
_symmetry.space_group_name_H-M   'P 1'
#
loop_
_entity.id
_entity.type
_entity.pdbx_description
1 polymer ?
#
loop_
_entity_poly.entity_id
_entity_poly.type
_entity_poly.pdbx_seq_one_letter_code
_entity_poly.pdbx_strand_id
1 'polypeptide(L)'
;MVGSLSFIPQNIYIAVAGEKEVSATVSYDSKAIIINGKRRILMSGSIHYPRSTPQAAMQKFTEKIVSMMKAEKLFETQGGPIIMSQVIENEFGPVEWEIGAPGKAYTKWAAQMAVGLGTGVPWIMCKQDDAPDPVINTCNAFYCENFTPNAKYKPKMWTENWTGWFTEFGGAVPTRPAEDVALSVAKFIQNGGSFVNYYMYHGGTNFGRTAGGPFIATSYDYDAPLDEYGLPREPKWGHLRDLHKAIKLSEAALVSADPTVTKLGSNQEAHVFRSKSGACAAFLANYDTKYSVKVTFGNVQYDLPRWSISILPDCKTAVFNTARIGAQSSQKKMIPVSSGFSWQSYNEESPTADDQDATVNYGLWEQINVTRDSTDYLWYMTE
;
A
#
# COMPACT_ATOMS: atom_id res chain seq x y z
N MET A 1 -41.76 -65.27 6.91
CA MET A 1 -42.10 -63.88 6.59
C MET A 1 -40.90 -63.23 5.95
N VAL A 2 -41.16 -62.50 4.85
CA VAL A 2 -40.23 -61.70 4.04
C VAL A 2 -39.22 -62.49 3.21
N GLY A 3 -39.50 -62.58 1.91
CA GLY A 3 -38.47 -62.66 0.87
C GLY A 3 -38.50 -61.37 0.06
N SER A 4 -37.34 -60.93 -0.44
CA SER A 4 -37.20 -60.10 -1.64
C SER A 4 -35.73 -59.79 -1.95
N LEU A 5 -35.36 -60.11 -3.19
CA LEU A 5 -34.53 -59.35 -4.13
C LEU A 5 -33.11 -58.88 -3.76
N SER A 6 -32.17 -59.48 -4.48
CA SER A 6 -31.00 -58.87 -5.15
C SER A 6 -31.06 -57.35 -5.35
N PHE A 7 -29.99 -56.63 -5.01
CA PHE A 7 -29.47 -55.48 -5.79
C PHE A 7 -28.01 -55.19 -5.41
N ILE A 8 -27.19 -55.03 -6.45
CA ILE A 8 -25.79 -54.61 -6.47
C ILE A 8 -25.64 -53.15 -5.95
N PRO A 9 -24.53 -52.80 -5.27
CA PRO A 9 -23.93 -51.47 -5.40
C PRO A 9 -22.49 -51.64 -5.89
N GLN A 10 -22.28 -51.55 -7.21
CA GLN A 10 -21.76 -50.36 -7.91
C GLN A 10 -20.32 -50.04 -7.51
N ASN A 11 -19.41 -50.35 -8.44
CA ASN A 11 -18.11 -49.72 -8.53
C ASN A 11 -18.29 -48.20 -8.38
N ILE A 12 -17.73 -47.62 -7.33
CA ILE A 12 -17.51 -46.19 -7.28
C ILE A 12 -16.34 -45.90 -8.20
N TYR A 13 -16.66 -45.60 -9.46
CA TYR A 13 -15.74 -44.88 -10.33
C TYR A 13 -15.74 -43.42 -9.85
N ILE A 14 -14.75 -43.03 -9.06
CA ILE A 14 -14.43 -41.60 -8.92
C ILE A 14 -13.76 -41.21 -10.23
N ALA A 15 -14.58 -40.83 -11.21
CA ALA A 15 -14.12 -39.94 -12.25
C ALA A 15 -13.85 -38.59 -11.57
N VAL A 16 -12.59 -38.34 -11.21
CA VAL A 16 -12.14 -36.97 -10.96
C VAL A 16 -12.24 -36.28 -12.31
N ALA A 17 -13.40 -35.67 -12.59
CA ALA A 17 -13.50 -34.65 -13.62
C ALA A 17 -12.39 -33.65 -13.28
N GLY A 18 -11.43 -33.53 -14.20
CA GLY A 18 -10.14 -32.91 -13.96
C GLY A 18 -10.28 -31.68 -13.08
N GLU A 19 -9.39 -31.57 -12.09
CA GLU A 19 -9.01 -30.27 -11.60
C GLU A 19 -8.79 -29.43 -12.85
N LYS A 20 -9.69 -28.47 -13.10
CA LYS A 20 -9.27 -27.30 -13.83
C LYS A 20 -8.18 -26.74 -12.92
N GLU A 21 -6.94 -27.13 -13.17
CA GLU A 21 -5.80 -26.25 -12.99
C GLU A 21 -6.21 -24.99 -13.74
N VAL A 22 -6.91 -24.09 -13.04
CA VAL A 22 -6.91 -22.70 -13.41
C VAL A 22 -5.45 -22.37 -13.26
N SER A 23 -4.71 -22.36 -14.38
CA SER A 23 -3.32 -21.95 -14.42
C SER A 23 -3.32 -20.47 -14.04
N ALA A 24 -3.30 -20.24 -12.74
CA ALA A 24 -3.38 -18.94 -12.16
C ALA A 24 -2.04 -18.26 -12.51
N THR A 25 -2.12 -17.13 -13.20
CA THR A 25 -0.94 -16.49 -13.77
C THR A 25 -0.97 -15.00 -13.48
N VAL A 26 0.13 -14.50 -12.95
CA VAL A 26 0.37 -13.07 -12.79
C VAL A 26 1.53 -12.65 -13.67
N SER A 27 1.26 -11.74 -14.60
CA SER A 27 2.26 -11.10 -15.45
C SER A 27 1.98 -9.60 -15.54
N TYR A 28 2.72 -8.88 -16.38
CA TYR A 28 2.53 -7.45 -16.57
C TYR A 28 2.88 -7.05 -18.01
N ASP A 29 2.37 -5.90 -18.41
CA ASP A 29 2.77 -5.21 -19.64
C ASP A 29 2.93 -3.71 -19.38
N SER A 30 3.14 -2.94 -20.45
CA SER A 30 3.30 -1.48 -20.38
C SER A 30 2.13 -0.75 -19.72
N LYS A 31 0.97 -1.41 -19.60
CA LYS A 31 -0.27 -0.81 -19.12
C LYS A 31 -0.57 -1.20 -17.67
N ALA A 32 -0.60 -2.49 -17.37
CA ALA A 32 -1.10 -2.98 -16.10
C ALA A 32 -0.54 -4.35 -15.71
N ILE A 33 -0.78 -4.71 -14.44
CA ILE A 33 -0.68 -6.10 -14.01
C ILE A 33 -1.81 -6.91 -14.67
N ILE A 34 -1.45 -8.09 -15.17
CA ILE A 34 -2.32 -9.05 -15.82
C ILE A 34 -2.49 -10.22 -14.86
N ILE A 35 -3.72 -10.44 -14.40
CA ILE A 35 -4.08 -11.56 -13.52
C ILE A 35 -5.02 -12.46 -14.32
N ASN A 36 -4.63 -13.71 -14.53
CA ASN A 36 -5.39 -14.71 -15.30
C ASN A 36 -5.76 -14.22 -16.70
N GLY A 37 -4.77 -13.66 -17.40
CA GLY A 37 -4.91 -13.11 -18.76
C GLY A 37 -5.71 -11.81 -18.86
N LYS A 38 -6.14 -11.22 -17.74
CA LYS A 38 -6.89 -9.96 -17.71
C LYS A 38 -6.10 -8.85 -17.05
N ARG A 39 -5.89 -7.74 -17.77
CA ARG A 39 -5.38 -6.47 -17.20
C ARG A 39 -6.31 -5.97 -16.11
N ARG A 40 -5.75 -5.42 -15.03
CA ARG A 40 -6.54 -4.89 -13.90
C ARG A 40 -6.02 -3.53 -13.46
N ILE A 41 -6.96 -2.66 -13.06
CA ILE A 41 -6.63 -1.47 -12.27
C ILE A 41 -6.80 -1.85 -10.80
N LEU A 42 -5.68 -1.89 -10.08
CA LEU A 42 -5.59 -2.41 -8.72
C LEU A 42 -5.61 -1.25 -7.71
N MET A 43 -6.60 -1.29 -6.80
CA MET A 43 -6.67 -0.45 -5.62
C MET A 43 -6.28 -1.30 -4.42
N SER A 44 -5.26 -0.88 -3.70
CA SER A 44 -4.67 -1.61 -2.58
C SER A 44 -4.60 -0.72 -1.34
N GLY A 45 -4.41 -1.33 -0.18
CA GLY A 45 -4.28 -0.63 1.09
C GLY A 45 -3.33 -1.36 2.04
N SER A 46 -2.46 -0.60 2.72
CA SER A 46 -1.49 -1.16 3.65
C SER A 46 -2.14 -1.46 4.99
N ILE A 47 -1.89 -2.66 5.50
CA ILE A 47 -2.20 -3.14 6.85
C ILE A 47 -0.98 -3.94 7.32
N HIS A 48 -0.33 -3.52 8.40
CA HIS A 48 0.90 -4.17 8.89
C HIS A 48 0.60 -5.25 9.92
N TYR A 49 1.20 -6.44 9.75
CA TYR A 49 0.95 -7.60 10.61
C TYR A 49 1.88 -7.64 11.84
N PRO A 50 3.16 -8.07 11.77
CA PRO A 50 4.22 -7.42 12.58
C PRO A 50 5.66 -7.61 12.03
N ARG A 51 6.57 -6.65 12.30
CA ARG A 51 7.85 -6.37 11.60
C ARG A 51 9.08 -7.06 12.23
N SER A 52 10.06 -7.51 11.42
CA SER A 52 11.40 -7.96 11.90
C SER A 52 12.53 -7.90 10.82
N THR A 53 13.76 -8.22 11.24
CA THR A 53 15.09 -7.55 11.00
C THR A 53 16.13 -8.40 10.17
N PRO A 54 17.48 -8.20 10.22
CA PRO A 54 18.33 -7.64 9.14
C PRO A 54 19.31 -8.58 8.37
N GLN A 55 19.84 -8.03 7.26
CA GLN A 55 20.81 -8.45 6.21
C GLN A 55 21.40 -9.87 6.09
N ALA A 56 22.06 -10.48 7.09
CA ALA A 56 22.55 -11.87 6.94
C ALA A 56 21.43 -12.90 7.22
N ALA A 57 20.46 -12.50 8.03
CA ALA A 57 19.19 -13.17 8.15
C ALA A 57 18.31 -12.90 6.93
N MET A 58 18.55 -11.84 6.14
CA MET A 58 17.67 -11.43 5.05
C MET A 58 17.45 -12.55 4.02
N GLN A 59 18.50 -13.10 3.40
CA GLN A 59 18.31 -14.18 2.43
C GLN A 59 17.60 -15.39 3.08
N LYS A 60 18.07 -15.86 4.24
CA LYS A 60 17.46 -17.01 4.94
C LYS A 60 16.02 -16.75 5.37
N PHE A 61 15.72 -15.53 5.79
CA PHE A 61 14.40 -15.09 6.22
C PHE A 61 13.48 -14.99 5.02
N THR A 62 13.92 -14.39 3.92
CA THR A 62 13.15 -14.33 2.68
C THR A 62 12.89 -15.72 2.12
N GLU A 63 13.91 -16.58 2.07
CA GLU A 63 13.76 -17.98 1.69
C GLU A 63 12.77 -18.69 2.60
N LYS A 64 12.84 -18.48 3.93
CA LYS A 64 11.89 -19.03 4.89
C LYS A 64 10.47 -18.52 4.66
N ILE A 65 10.27 -17.22 4.52
CA ILE A 65 8.95 -16.62 4.27
C ILE A 65 8.39 -17.12 2.94
N VAL A 66 9.15 -17.06 1.86
CA VAL A 66 8.71 -17.56 0.55
C VAL A 66 8.41 -19.06 0.60
N SER A 67 9.23 -19.86 1.29
CA SER A 67 8.97 -21.29 1.46
C SER A 67 7.71 -21.56 2.28
N MET A 68 7.47 -20.80 3.36
CA MET A 68 6.23 -20.87 4.13
C MET A 68 5.01 -20.50 3.29
N MET A 69 5.09 -19.39 2.53
CA MET A 69 3.99 -18.97 1.65
C MET A 69 3.72 -20.00 0.55
N LYS A 70 4.76 -20.62 -0.01
CA LYS A 70 4.64 -21.70 -1.01
C LYS A 70 4.03 -22.97 -0.43
N ALA A 71 4.42 -23.34 0.79
CA ALA A 71 3.90 -24.51 1.49
C ALA A 71 2.39 -24.39 1.75
N GLU A 72 1.95 -23.18 2.12
CA GLU A 72 0.53 -22.86 2.34
C GLU A 72 -0.22 -22.46 1.06
N LYS A 73 0.41 -22.57 -0.12
CA LYS A 73 -0.17 -22.24 -1.44
C LYS A 73 -0.75 -20.81 -1.52
N LEU A 74 -0.08 -19.84 -0.91
CA LEU A 74 -0.56 -18.47 -0.79
C LEU A 74 -0.24 -17.58 -2.02
N PHE A 75 0.63 -18.02 -2.92
CA PHE A 75 0.85 -17.32 -4.19
C PHE A 75 -0.32 -17.51 -5.15
N GLU A 76 -0.66 -16.46 -5.93
CA GLU A 76 -1.77 -16.51 -6.89
C GLU A 76 -1.60 -17.65 -7.89
N THR A 77 -0.36 -17.93 -8.30
CA THR A 77 -0.01 -19.08 -9.15
C THR A 77 -0.36 -20.44 -8.57
N GLN A 78 -0.58 -20.52 -7.26
CA GLN A 78 -0.99 -21.71 -6.52
C GLN A 78 -2.47 -21.65 -6.06
N GLY A 79 -3.21 -20.60 -6.45
CA GLY A 79 -4.60 -20.33 -6.06
C GLY A 79 -4.76 -19.41 -4.84
N GLY A 80 -3.65 -18.87 -4.31
CA GLY A 80 -3.65 -17.99 -3.14
C GLY A 80 -3.84 -16.50 -3.46
N PRO A 81 -3.85 -15.62 -2.44
CA PRO A 81 -4.13 -14.20 -2.62
C PRO A 81 -2.91 -13.33 -3.03
N ILE A 82 -1.67 -13.84 -2.95
CA ILE A 82 -0.47 -13.03 -3.16
C ILE A 82 -0.22 -12.83 -4.66
N ILE A 83 -0.40 -11.59 -5.15
CA ILE A 83 -0.26 -11.22 -6.57
C ILE A 83 1.09 -10.58 -6.92
N MET A 84 1.82 -10.08 -5.94
CA MET A 84 3.15 -9.47 -6.12
C MET A 84 3.89 -9.44 -4.79
N SER A 85 5.20 -9.29 -4.83
CA SER A 85 6.03 -9.14 -3.64
C SER A 85 7.01 -8.00 -3.83
N GLN A 86 7.17 -7.14 -2.82
CA GLN A 86 8.26 -6.19 -2.82
C GLN A 86 9.54 -6.94 -2.49
N VAL A 87 10.60 -6.73 -3.29
CA VAL A 87 11.95 -7.15 -2.92
C VAL A 87 12.21 -6.57 -1.54
N ILE A 88 12.93 -7.29 -0.69
CA ILE A 88 12.98 -7.01 0.75
C ILE A 88 13.48 -5.59 1.09
N GLU A 89 14.11 -4.91 0.12
CA GLU A 89 14.46 -3.50 0.22
C GLU A 89 13.24 -2.56 0.16
N ASN A 90 13.35 -1.45 0.86
CA ASN A 90 12.34 -0.40 0.86
C ASN A 90 13.03 0.96 0.74
N GLU A 91 12.77 1.66 -0.37
CA GLU A 91 13.37 2.96 -0.69
C GLU A 91 14.90 2.98 -0.63
N PHE A 92 15.55 1.95 -1.20
CA PHE A 92 17.01 1.84 -1.18
C PHE A 92 17.72 2.75 -2.19
N GLY A 93 17.06 3.22 -3.25
CA GLY A 93 17.69 4.06 -4.28
C GLY A 93 18.42 5.30 -3.76
N PRO A 94 17.84 6.10 -2.83
CA PRO A 94 18.56 7.19 -2.18
C PRO A 94 19.81 6.73 -1.41
N VAL A 95 19.72 5.63 -0.68
CA VAL A 95 20.86 5.06 0.08
C VAL A 95 21.93 4.55 -0.87
N GLU A 96 21.54 3.88 -1.94
CA GLU A 96 22.42 3.41 -3.01
C GLU A 96 23.24 4.55 -3.62
N TRP A 97 22.59 5.69 -3.87
CA TRP A 97 23.25 6.87 -4.40
C TRP A 97 24.36 7.38 -3.46
N GLU A 98 24.10 7.37 -2.14
CA GLU A 98 25.07 7.80 -1.13
C GLU A 98 26.25 6.83 -0.98
N ILE A 99 25.99 5.52 -0.95
CA ILE A 99 27.04 4.50 -0.78
C ILE A 99 27.78 4.17 -2.08
N GLY A 100 27.20 4.48 -3.25
CA GLY A 100 27.84 4.35 -4.55
C GLY A 100 27.96 2.91 -5.07
N ALA A 101 29.16 2.52 -5.51
CA ALA A 101 29.39 1.24 -6.19
C ALA A 101 29.00 -0.02 -5.37
N PRO A 102 29.25 -0.10 -4.05
CA PRO A 102 28.75 -1.18 -3.21
C PRO A 102 27.23 -1.31 -3.22
N GLY A 103 26.51 -0.18 -3.24
CA GLY A 103 25.04 -0.15 -3.34
C GLY A 103 24.54 -0.76 -4.63
N LYS A 104 25.15 -0.38 -5.77
CA LYS A 104 24.84 -0.95 -7.09
C LYS A 104 25.03 -2.47 -7.15
N ALA A 105 26.09 -2.96 -6.52
CA ALA A 105 26.34 -4.40 -6.44
C ALA A 105 25.26 -5.09 -5.58
N TYR A 106 24.88 -4.47 -4.46
CA TYR A 106 23.84 -4.95 -3.56
C TYR A 106 22.45 -4.97 -4.21
N THR A 107 22.03 -3.89 -4.87
CA THR A 107 20.74 -3.78 -5.58
C THR A 107 20.59 -4.90 -6.61
N LYS A 108 21.65 -5.18 -7.38
CA LYS A 108 21.67 -6.30 -8.34
C LYS A 108 21.55 -7.65 -7.64
N TRP A 109 22.32 -7.88 -6.58
CA TRP A 109 22.27 -9.11 -5.82
C TRP A 109 20.89 -9.36 -5.20
N ALA A 110 20.30 -8.34 -4.56
CA ALA A 110 19.00 -8.44 -3.89
C ALA A 110 17.87 -8.77 -4.88
N ALA A 111 17.86 -8.09 -6.03
CA ALA A 111 16.90 -8.37 -7.08
C ALA A 111 17.07 -9.77 -7.69
N GLN A 112 18.31 -10.19 -7.98
CA GLN A 112 18.59 -11.52 -8.52
C GLN A 112 18.21 -12.63 -7.53
N MET A 113 18.51 -12.44 -6.25
CA MET A 113 18.14 -13.38 -5.19
C MET A 113 16.61 -13.52 -5.11
N ALA A 114 15.87 -12.40 -5.03
CA ALA A 114 14.42 -12.42 -4.94
C ALA A 114 13.75 -13.10 -6.15
N VAL A 115 14.20 -12.77 -7.37
CA VAL A 115 13.71 -13.39 -8.61
C VAL A 115 14.05 -14.89 -8.65
N GLY A 116 15.25 -15.26 -8.17
CA GLY A 116 15.71 -16.65 -8.07
C GLY A 116 14.87 -17.53 -7.13
N LEU A 117 14.12 -16.95 -6.19
CA LEU A 117 13.21 -17.71 -5.32
C LEU A 117 12.00 -18.29 -6.07
N GLY A 118 11.75 -17.86 -7.32
CA GLY A 118 10.77 -18.48 -8.21
C GLY A 118 9.36 -18.49 -7.64
N THR A 119 8.88 -17.34 -7.13
CA THR A 119 7.53 -17.18 -6.56
C THR A 119 6.41 -17.32 -7.60
N GLY A 120 6.73 -17.13 -8.89
CA GLY A 120 5.76 -17.16 -9.99
C GLY A 120 4.94 -15.88 -10.15
N VAL A 121 5.16 -14.88 -9.28
CA VAL A 121 4.51 -13.57 -9.34
C VAL A 121 5.55 -12.45 -9.49
N PRO A 122 5.18 -11.26 -10.01
CA PRO A 122 6.11 -10.15 -10.20
C PRO A 122 6.72 -9.64 -8.89
N TRP A 123 7.97 -9.18 -8.98
CA TRP A 123 8.68 -8.50 -7.91
C TRP A 123 8.71 -6.99 -8.15
N ILE A 124 8.61 -6.20 -7.08
CA ILE A 124 8.62 -4.74 -7.13
C ILE A 124 9.71 -4.14 -6.21
N MET A 125 10.21 -2.95 -6.52
CA MET A 125 11.11 -2.16 -5.66
C MET A 125 10.66 -0.70 -5.65
N CYS A 126 10.39 -0.14 -4.48
CA CYS A 126 9.96 1.25 -4.35
C CYS A 126 11.16 2.22 -4.30
N LYS A 127 11.00 3.39 -4.94
CA LYS A 127 12.06 4.41 -5.12
C LYS A 127 13.40 3.84 -5.57
N GLN A 128 13.38 2.97 -6.57
CA GLN A 128 14.57 2.30 -7.11
C GLN A 128 14.64 2.49 -8.63
N ASP A 129 15.23 3.58 -9.10
CA ASP A 129 15.21 3.94 -10.52
C ASP A 129 15.96 2.93 -11.41
N ASP A 130 17.01 2.29 -10.91
CA ASP A 130 17.82 1.31 -11.64
C ASP A 130 17.48 -0.15 -11.33
N ALA A 131 16.26 -0.41 -10.84
CA ALA A 131 15.79 -1.77 -10.56
C ALA A 131 15.96 -2.70 -11.80
N PRO A 132 16.75 -3.78 -11.69
CA PRO A 132 17.06 -4.63 -12.82
C PRO A 132 15.87 -5.50 -13.23
N ASP A 133 15.79 -5.84 -14.51
CA ASP A 133 14.74 -6.69 -15.04
C ASP A 133 14.78 -8.10 -14.43
N PRO A 134 13.63 -8.74 -14.13
CA PRO A 134 12.24 -8.32 -14.39
C PRO A 134 11.57 -7.49 -13.27
N VAL A 135 12.32 -6.91 -12.33
CA VAL A 135 11.74 -6.18 -11.19
C VAL A 135 11.14 -4.85 -11.64
N ILE A 136 9.95 -4.51 -11.12
CA ILE A 136 9.25 -3.26 -11.44
C ILE A 136 9.59 -2.19 -10.40
N ASN A 137 10.10 -1.04 -10.83
CA ASN A 137 10.28 0.09 -9.94
C ASN A 137 8.95 0.84 -9.71
N THR A 138 8.73 1.30 -8.48
CA THR A 138 7.47 1.94 -8.06
C THR A 138 7.71 3.26 -7.34
N CYS A 139 6.66 4.06 -7.24
CA CYS A 139 6.72 5.40 -6.62
C CYS A 139 6.10 5.42 -5.22
N ASN A 140 6.67 6.24 -4.35
CA ASN A 140 6.19 6.56 -3.00
C ASN A 140 6.24 8.08 -2.82
N ALA A 141 5.09 8.71 -2.59
CA ALA A 141 4.96 10.15 -2.36
C ALA A 141 3.51 10.50 -1.99
N PHE A 142 3.25 11.78 -1.68
CA PHE A 142 1.88 12.33 -1.70
C PHE A 142 1.27 12.36 -3.11
N TYR A 143 2.13 12.48 -4.13
CA TYR A 143 1.78 12.68 -5.54
C TYR A 143 2.78 11.95 -6.44
N CYS A 144 2.31 11.01 -7.27
CA CYS A 144 3.13 10.21 -8.18
C CYS A 144 2.66 10.29 -9.65
N GLU A 145 1.88 11.31 -10.02
CA GLU A 145 1.28 11.43 -11.35
C GLU A 145 2.29 11.54 -12.49
N ASN A 146 3.51 12.04 -12.23
CA ASN A 146 4.56 12.18 -13.24
C ASN A 146 5.59 11.04 -13.22
N PHE A 147 5.48 10.13 -12.26
CA PHE A 147 6.36 8.97 -12.20
C PHE A 147 6.25 8.12 -13.47
N THR A 148 7.38 7.64 -13.97
CA THR A 148 7.44 6.72 -15.11
C THR A 148 8.38 5.58 -14.73
N PRO A 149 7.99 4.31 -14.94
CA PRO A 149 8.87 3.19 -14.65
C PRO A 149 10.11 3.22 -15.54
N ASN A 150 11.16 2.54 -15.13
CA ASN A 150 12.47 2.57 -15.78
C ASN A 150 12.50 1.89 -17.15
N ALA A 151 11.48 1.11 -17.49
CA ALA A 151 11.29 0.50 -18.80
C ALA A 151 9.85 0.66 -19.31
N LYS A 152 9.70 0.92 -20.62
CA LYS A 152 8.39 1.18 -21.26
C LYS A 152 7.39 0.02 -21.18
N TYR A 153 7.88 -1.21 -21.01
CA TYR A 153 7.04 -2.40 -20.93
C TYR A 153 6.59 -2.73 -19.50
N LYS A 154 7.01 -1.94 -18.50
CA LYS A 154 6.58 -2.08 -17.10
C LYS A 154 5.38 -1.17 -16.82
N PRO A 155 4.43 -1.60 -15.97
CA PRO A 155 3.27 -0.80 -15.62
C PRO A 155 3.65 0.29 -14.61
N LYS A 156 2.88 1.38 -14.60
CA LYS A 156 3.05 2.48 -13.65
C LYS A 156 2.34 2.16 -12.33
N MET A 157 3.13 2.00 -11.27
CA MET A 157 2.64 1.57 -9.96
C MET A 157 3.03 2.54 -8.84
N TRP A 158 2.07 2.82 -7.97
CA TRP A 158 2.20 3.67 -6.79
C TRP A 158 2.03 2.83 -5.53
N THR A 159 3.14 2.52 -4.89
CA THR A 159 3.21 1.63 -3.72
C THR A 159 2.91 2.34 -2.40
N GLU A 160 3.12 3.64 -2.30
CA GLU A 160 2.73 4.39 -1.10
C GLU A 160 2.13 5.74 -1.43
N ASN A 161 0.80 5.80 -1.45
CA ASN A 161 0.05 7.03 -1.39
C ASN A 161 -0.18 7.41 0.07
N TRP A 162 0.61 8.36 0.57
CA TRP A 162 0.60 8.75 1.97
C TRP A 162 -0.74 9.38 2.39
N THR A 163 -1.56 8.69 3.17
CA THR A 163 -2.91 9.14 3.56
C THR A 163 -2.91 10.22 4.64
N GLY A 164 -1.73 10.52 5.18
CA GLY A 164 -1.43 11.42 6.27
C GLY A 164 0.07 11.33 6.54
N TRP A 165 0.45 11.32 7.82
CA TRP A 165 1.85 11.11 8.24
C TRP A 165 1.89 10.41 9.60
N PHE A 166 3.05 9.92 10.01
CA PHE A 166 3.21 9.32 11.34
C PHE A 166 3.20 10.41 12.43
N THR A 167 2.77 10.04 13.64
CA THR A 167 2.80 10.93 14.80
C THR A 167 4.09 10.71 15.57
N GLU A 168 4.78 11.79 15.93
CA GLU A 168 5.99 11.77 16.75
C GLU A 168 5.65 12.14 18.19
N PHE A 169 6.39 11.59 19.16
CA PHE A 169 6.33 12.07 20.55
C PHE A 169 6.78 13.53 20.62
N GLY A 170 5.88 14.40 21.12
CA GLY A 170 6.09 15.85 21.15
C GLY A 170 5.59 16.60 19.90
N GLY A 171 5.19 15.88 18.85
CA GLY A 171 4.65 16.45 17.62
C GLY A 171 3.12 16.63 17.63
N ALA A 172 2.61 17.41 16.67
CA ALA A 172 1.18 17.49 16.40
C ALA A 172 0.71 16.28 15.56
N VAL A 173 -0.57 15.92 15.64
CA VAL A 173 -1.15 14.86 14.81
C VAL A 173 -1.35 15.38 13.37
N PRO A 174 -0.60 14.86 12.39
CA PRO A 174 -0.68 15.32 11.01
C PRO A 174 -1.93 14.75 10.33
N THR A 175 -2.55 15.54 9.44
CA THR A 175 -3.75 15.14 8.69
C THR A 175 -3.62 15.50 7.22
N ARG A 176 -4.28 14.73 6.36
CA ARG A 176 -4.38 14.99 4.92
C ARG A 176 -5.85 14.96 4.49
N PRO A 177 -6.37 16.02 3.85
CA PRO A 177 -7.77 16.09 3.44
C PRO A 177 -8.18 14.94 2.51
N ALA A 178 -9.41 14.46 2.64
CA ALA A 178 -9.95 13.37 1.81
C ALA A 178 -9.99 13.74 0.32
N GLU A 179 -10.28 15.02 0.04
CA GLU A 179 -10.35 15.59 -1.29
C GLU A 179 -8.98 15.57 -1.98
N ASP A 180 -7.93 15.86 -1.23
CA ASP A 180 -6.55 15.87 -1.71
C ASP A 180 -6.06 14.44 -2.01
N VAL A 181 -6.35 13.48 -1.12
CA VAL A 181 -6.06 12.07 -1.37
C VAL A 181 -6.81 11.60 -2.62
N ALA A 182 -8.11 11.89 -2.74
CA ALA A 182 -8.90 11.50 -3.90
C ALA A 182 -8.39 12.13 -5.20
N LEU A 183 -8.00 13.42 -5.15
CA LEU A 183 -7.40 14.12 -6.28
C LEU A 183 -6.09 13.46 -6.70
N SER A 184 -5.19 13.19 -5.77
CA SER A 184 -3.88 12.60 -6.08
C SER A 184 -4.02 11.24 -6.78
N VAL A 185 -4.96 10.41 -6.33
CA VAL A 185 -5.30 9.13 -6.98
C VAL A 185 -5.87 9.36 -8.38
N ALA A 186 -6.82 10.28 -8.53
CA ALA A 186 -7.42 10.58 -9.83
C ALA A 186 -6.37 11.13 -10.82
N LYS A 187 -5.46 12.01 -10.38
CA LYS A 187 -4.32 12.53 -11.18
C LYS A 187 -3.39 11.41 -11.63
N PHE A 188 -3.14 10.42 -10.77
CA PHE A 188 -2.30 9.29 -11.10
C PHE A 188 -2.96 8.36 -12.12
N ILE A 189 -4.23 7.98 -11.91
CA ILE A 189 -4.97 7.07 -12.80
C ILE A 189 -5.22 7.71 -14.16
N GLN A 190 -5.60 8.99 -14.22
CA GLN A 190 -5.84 9.67 -15.50
C GLN A 190 -4.57 9.72 -16.38
N ASN A 191 -3.38 9.71 -15.76
CA ASN A 191 -2.09 9.69 -16.46
C ASN A 191 -1.53 8.27 -16.65
N GLY A 192 -2.42 7.27 -16.77
CA GLY A 192 -2.06 5.88 -17.09
C GLY A 192 -1.58 5.03 -15.92
N GLY A 193 -1.73 5.50 -14.68
CA GLY A 193 -1.46 4.70 -13.49
C GLY A 193 -2.40 3.49 -13.38
N SER A 194 -1.88 2.34 -12.96
CA SER A 194 -2.65 1.07 -12.92
C SER A 194 -2.63 0.34 -11.57
N PHE A 195 -1.79 0.76 -10.63
CA PHE A 195 -1.77 0.27 -9.26
C PHE A 195 -1.61 1.45 -8.28
N VAL A 196 -2.48 1.53 -7.28
CA VAL A 196 -2.38 2.51 -6.19
C VAL A 196 -2.59 1.83 -4.86
N ASN A 197 -1.67 2.06 -3.92
CA ASN A 197 -1.76 1.56 -2.55
C ASN A 197 -1.82 2.72 -1.54
N TYR A 198 -2.81 2.71 -0.66
CA TYR A 198 -2.90 3.66 0.45
C TYR A 198 -1.94 3.28 1.58
N TYR A 199 -0.99 4.16 1.88
CA TYR A 199 -0.09 4.01 3.03
C TYR A 199 -0.47 5.11 4.04
N MET A 200 -1.25 4.84 5.08
CA MET A 200 -1.83 3.57 5.50
C MET A 200 -3.31 3.48 5.14
N TYR A 201 -3.83 2.28 4.87
CA TYR A 201 -5.28 2.08 4.83
C TYR A 201 -5.86 1.84 6.23
N HIS A 202 -5.12 1.07 7.04
CA HIS A 202 -5.25 1.02 8.49
C HIS A 202 -3.85 1.09 9.09
N GLY A 203 -3.59 2.11 9.91
CA GLY A 203 -2.30 2.32 10.53
C GLY A 203 -2.10 1.49 11.80
N GLY A 204 -3.07 1.56 12.73
CA GLY A 204 -3.07 0.78 13.98
C GLY A 204 -2.18 1.37 15.08
N THR A 205 -1.64 0.50 15.91
CA THR A 205 -0.89 0.85 17.13
C THR A 205 0.44 0.12 17.18
N ASN A 206 1.51 0.82 17.56
CA ASN A 206 2.81 0.25 17.88
C ASN A 206 2.76 -0.34 19.29
N PHE A 207 2.34 -1.61 19.41
CA PHE A 207 2.25 -2.28 20.71
C PHE A 207 3.62 -2.68 21.27
N GLY A 208 3.69 -2.74 22.61
CA GLY A 208 4.92 -3.11 23.31
C GLY A 208 6.00 -2.05 23.10
N ARG A 209 7.26 -2.50 23.05
CA ARG A 209 8.45 -1.63 22.95
C ARG A 209 9.26 -1.76 21.66
N THR A 210 9.09 -2.87 20.92
CA THR A 210 9.91 -3.19 19.74
C THR A 210 9.26 -2.85 18.40
N ALA A 211 8.06 -2.27 18.40
CA ALA A 211 7.29 -2.00 17.18
C ALA A 211 7.50 -0.58 16.60
N GLY A 212 7.72 0.41 17.49
CA GLY A 212 7.88 1.82 17.12
C GLY A 212 9.29 2.13 16.63
N GLY A 213 9.39 3.08 15.69
CA GLY A 213 10.68 3.67 15.32
C GLY A 213 11.13 4.74 16.33
N PRO A 214 12.35 5.30 16.17
CA PRO A 214 12.85 6.38 17.04
C PRO A 214 11.85 7.54 17.13
N PHE A 215 11.44 7.89 18.36
CA PHE A 215 10.48 8.96 18.66
C PHE A 215 9.09 8.84 17.98
N ILE A 216 8.76 7.70 17.38
CA ILE A 216 7.43 7.47 16.82
C ILE A 216 6.46 7.18 17.98
N ALA A 217 5.32 7.87 17.99
CA ALA A 217 4.30 7.67 18.99
C ALA A 217 3.76 6.23 18.99
N THR A 218 3.19 5.80 20.11
CA THR A 218 2.47 4.52 20.20
C THR A 218 1.34 4.44 19.17
N SER A 219 0.64 5.56 18.94
CA SER A 219 -0.39 5.64 17.89
C SER A 219 0.25 5.71 16.51
N TYR A 220 -0.14 4.80 15.62
CA TYR A 220 0.22 4.81 14.21
C TYR A 220 -0.99 5.10 13.32
N ASP A 221 -1.93 5.94 13.78
CA ASP A 221 -3.20 6.27 13.09
C ASP A 221 -3.02 6.71 11.63
N TYR A 222 -1.98 7.49 11.33
CA TYR A 222 -1.60 7.95 9.98
C TYR A 222 -2.69 8.77 9.24
N ASP A 223 -3.71 9.25 9.95
CA ASP A 223 -4.95 9.79 9.37
C ASP A 223 -5.55 8.83 8.31
N ALA A 224 -5.43 7.54 8.55
CA ALA A 224 -5.85 6.50 7.63
C ALA A 224 -7.38 6.43 7.46
N PRO A 225 -7.89 5.88 6.33
CA PRO A 225 -9.32 5.63 6.12
C PRO A 225 -9.97 4.77 7.21
N LEU A 226 -9.24 3.81 7.77
CA LEU A 226 -9.60 3.16 9.03
C LEU A 226 -8.70 3.72 10.13
N ASP A 227 -9.29 4.28 11.18
CA ASP A 227 -8.52 4.86 12.28
C ASP A 227 -7.75 3.81 13.09
N GLU A 228 -6.95 4.26 14.06
CA GLU A 228 -6.19 3.39 14.97
C GLU A 228 -7.03 2.25 15.59
N TYR A 229 -8.30 2.51 15.89
CA TYR A 229 -9.21 1.55 16.54
C TYR A 229 -9.98 0.69 15.54
N GLY A 230 -9.72 0.84 14.24
CA GLY A 230 -10.39 0.11 13.17
C GLY A 230 -11.76 0.69 12.79
N LEU A 231 -12.11 1.87 13.27
CA LEU A 231 -13.36 2.54 12.91
C LEU A 231 -13.22 3.26 11.56
N PRO A 232 -14.26 3.26 10.70
CA PRO A 232 -14.25 4.04 9.47
C PRO A 232 -14.13 5.54 9.74
N ARG A 233 -13.08 6.17 9.20
CA ARG A 233 -12.86 7.60 9.30
C ARG A 233 -13.65 8.33 8.22
N GLU A 234 -14.84 8.79 8.56
CA GLU A 234 -15.64 9.58 7.63
C GLU A 234 -15.33 11.08 7.73
N PRO A 235 -15.24 11.80 6.60
CA PRO A 235 -15.71 11.39 5.27
C PRO A 235 -14.67 10.68 4.38
N LYS A 236 -13.43 10.50 4.87
CA LYS A 236 -12.32 9.99 4.05
C LYS A 236 -12.60 8.59 3.51
N TRP A 237 -13.05 7.67 4.36
CA TRP A 237 -13.36 6.31 3.97
C TRP A 237 -14.47 6.25 2.91
N GLY A 238 -15.60 6.90 3.14
CA GLY A 238 -16.73 6.92 2.21
C GLY A 238 -16.40 7.61 0.89
N HIS A 239 -15.65 8.71 0.94
CA HIS A 239 -15.23 9.45 -0.25
C HIS A 239 -14.29 8.63 -1.14
N LEU A 240 -13.31 7.94 -0.54
CA LEU A 240 -12.41 7.05 -1.29
C LEU A 240 -13.14 5.80 -1.83
N ARG A 241 -14.09 5.25 -1.07
CA ARG A 241 -14.96 4.16 -1.56
C ARG A 241 -15.72 4.58 -2.82
N ASP A 242 -16.27 5.78 -2.85
CA ASP A 242 -17.05 6.27 -3.98
C ASP A 242 -16.16 6.63 -5.18
N LEU A 243 -14.93 7.11 -4.93
CA LEU A 243 -13.87 7.20 -5.95
C LEU A 243 -13.57 5.83 -6.57
N HIS A 244 -13.39 4.78 -5.75
CA HIS A 244 -13.11 3.43 -6.25
C HIS A 244 -14.23 2.89 -7.13
N LYS A 245 -15.50 3.14 -6.76
CA LYS A 245 -16.65 2.78 -7.60
C LYS A 245 -16.59 3.48 -8.96
N ALA A 246 -16.28 4.77 -9.00
CA ALA A 246 -16.14 5.52 -10.25
C ALA A 246 -15.00 4.98 -11.14
N ILE A 247 -13.87 4.59 -10.54
CA ILE A 247 -12.75 3.98 -11.26
C ILE A 247 -13.12 2.59 -11.76
N LYS A 248 -13.84 1.79 -10.98
CA LYS A 248 -14.33 0.47 -11.41
C LYS A 248 -15.29 0.54 -12.59
N LEU A 249 -16.19 1.52 -12.60
CA LEU A 249 -17.04 1.79 -13.78
C LEU A 249 -16.20 2.15 -15.02
N SER A 250 -15.05 2.80 -14.82
CA SER A 250 -14.14 3.24 -15.89
C SER A 250 -13.13 2.14 -16.31
N GLU A 251 -13.03 1.02 -15.58
CA GLU A 251 -11.95 0.04 -15.71
C GLU A 251 -11.85 -0.55 -17.12
N ALA A 252 -12.97 -0.84 -17.77
CA ALA A 252 -12.99 -1.40 -19.12
C ALA A 252 -12.31 -0.49 -20.17
N ALA A 253 -12.47 0.83 -20.05
CA ALA A 253 -11.78 1.79 -20.92
C ALA A 253 -10.32 2.02 -20.50
N LEU A 254 -10.06 2.08 -19.18
CA LEU A 254 -8.72 2.30 -18.62
C LEU A 254 -7.73 1.21 -19.02
N VAL A 255 -8.14 -0.06 -19.05
CA VAL A 255 -7.24 -1.19 -19.38
C VAL A 255 -7.01 -1.39 -20.88
N SER A 256 -7.84 -0.79 -21.72
CA SER A 256 -7.88 -1.04 -23.18
C SER A 256 -7.34 0.12 -24.03
N ALA A 257 -7.15 1.30 -23.45
CA ALA A 257 -6.67 2.49 -24.15
C ALA A 257 -5.68 3.30 -23.31
N ASP A 258 -4.81 4.06 -23.99
CA ASP A 258 -3.97 5.09 -23.37
C ASP A 258 -4.69 6.44 -23.30
N PRO A 259 -4.35 7.29 -22.32
CA PRO A 259 -5.01 8.58 -22.17
C PRO A 259 -4.62 9.51 -23.32
N THR A 260 -5.64 10.09 -23.96
CA THR A 260 -5.48 11.23 -24.87
C THR A 260 -5.78 12.52 -24.11
N VAL A 261 -4.78 13.39 -24.00
CA VAL A 261 -4.91 14.66 -23.27
C VAL A 261 -5.41 15.76 -24.21
N THR A 262 -6.52 16.39 -23.84
CA THR A 262 -7.08 17.56 -24.52
C THR A 262 -7.07 18.75 -23.57
N LYS A 263 -6.53 19.89 -23.98
CA LYS A 263 -6.61 21.13 -23.20
C LYS A 263 -8.03 21.70 -23.27
N LEU A 264 -8.65 21.95 -22.11
CA LEU A 264 -9.97 22.56 -22.00
C LEU A 264 -9.91 24.05 -21.65
N GLY A 265 -8.80 24.49 -21.06
CA GLY A 265 -8.56 25.87 -20.64
C GLY A 265 -7.10 26.11 -20.31
N SER A 266 -6.80 27.18 -19.57
CA SER A 266 -5.42 27.52 -19.17
C SER A 266 -4.84 26.51 -18.18
N ASN A 267 -5.64 26.08 -17.19
CA ASN A 267 -5.27 25.12 -16.14
C ASN A 267 -6.23 23.92 -16.10
N GLN A 268 -6.97 23.67 -17.20
CA GLN A 268 -7.97 22.62 -17.28
C GLN A 268 -7.65 21.64 -18.41
N GLU A 269 -7.77 20.36 -18.10
CA GLU A 269 -7.43 19.27 -19.02
C GLU A 269 -8.53 18.19 -19.01
N ALA A 270 -8.73 17.55 -20.15
CA ALA A 270 -9.48 16.30 -20.28
C ALA A 270 -8.51 15.17 -20.63
N HIS A 271 -8.49 14.14 -19.80
CA HIS A 271 -7.78 12.88 -20.07
C HIS A 271 -8.81 11.84 -20.50
N VAL A 272 -8.80 11.45 -21.77
CA VAL A 272 -9.84 10.61 -22.37
C VAL A 272 -9.27 9.26 -22.77
N PHE A 273 -9.89 8.20 -22.26
CA PHE A 273 -9.59 6.81 -22.58
C PHE A 273 -10.68 6.29 -23.51
N ARG A 274 -10.34 6.04 -24.78
CA ARG A 274 -11.29 5.53 -25.77
C ARG A 274 -10.82 4.19 -26.31
N SER A 275 -11.53 3.13 -25.96
CA SER A 275 -11.31 1.79 -26.49
C SER A 275 -11.75 1.70 -27.95
N LYS A 276 -11.09 0.83 -28.72
CA LYS A 276 -11.55 0.42 -30.06
C LYS A 276 -12.92 -0.26 -30.03
N SER A 277 -13.32 -0.85 -28.89
CA SER A 277 -14.63 -1.46 -28.69
C SER A 277 -15.76 -0.47 -28.36
N GLY A 278 -15.46 0.84 -28.29
CA GLY A 278 -16.44 1.90 -28.05
C GLY A 278 -16.59 2.32 -26.58
N ALA A 279 -15.99 1.62 -25.61
CA ALA A 279 -15.92 2.07 -24.22
C ALA A 279 -15.13 3.39 -24.11
N CYS A 280 -15.66 4.35 -23.36
CA CYS A 280 -15.06 5.68 -23.22
C CYS A 280 -15.13 6.12 -21.76
N ALA A 281 -13.98 6.45 -21.15
CA ALA A 281 -13.93 7.11 -19.85
C ALA A 281 -13.16 8.43 -19.96
N ALA A 282 -13.60 9.47 -19.27
CA ALA A 282 -12.94 10.78 -19.26
C ALA A 282 -12.74 11.30 -17.84
N PHE A 283 -11.59 11.96 -17.64
CA PHE A 283 -11.25 12.66 -16.41
C PHE A 283 -11.10 14.15 -16.75
N LEU A 284 -11.93 14.99 -16.15
CA LEU A 284 -11.91 16.44 -16.37
C LEU A 284 -11.25 17.10 -15.16
N ALA A 285 -10.05 17.62 -15.34
CA ALA A 285 -9.22 18.18 -14.29
C ALA A 285 -9.27 19.71 -14.28
N ASN A 286 -9.35 20.29 -13.08
CA ASN A 286 -9.09 21.70 -12.83
C ASN A 286 -7.95 21.83 -11.81
N TYR A 287 -6.79 22.29 -12.27
CA TYR A 287 -5.60 22.49 -11.43
C TYR A 287 -5.53 23.89 -10.82
N ASP A 288 -6.51 24.76 -11.07
CA ASP A 288 -6.60 26.05 -10.39
C ASP A 288 -6.87 25.83 -8.90
N THR A 289 -6.00 26.38 -8.04
CA THR A 289 -6.10 26.21 -6.58
C THR A 289 -7.06 27.19 -5.92
N LYS A 290 -7.50 28.23 -6.65
CA LYS A 290 -8.29 29.36 -6.14
C LYS A 290 -9.72 29.37 -6.67
N TYR A 291 -9.93 29.07 -7.95
CA TYR A 291 -11.21 29.31 -8.61
C TYR A 291 -11.84 28.04 -9.18
N SER A 292 -13.16 27.95 -9.07
CA SER A 292 -13.98 26.99 -9.82
C SER A 292 -14.16 27.47 -11.26
N VAL A 293 -14.15 26.54 -12.21
CA VAL A 293 -14.21 26.85 -13.65
C VAL A 293 -15.25 25.97 -14.32
N LYS A 294 -16.05 26.58 -15.20
CA LYS A 294 -16.96 25.84 -16.07
C LYS A 294 -16.26 25.48 -17.38
N VAL A 295 -16.21 24.20 -17.70
CA VAL A 295 -15.62 23.69 -18.95
C VAL A 295 -16.69 23.01 -19.81
N THR A 296 -16.54 23.07 -21.13
CA THR A 296 -17.43 22.37 -22.07
C THR A 296 -16.71 21.13 -22.60
N PHE A 297 -17.31 19.96 -22.41
CA PHE A 297 -16.81 18.68 -22.92
C PHE A 297 -17.96 17.89 -23.54
N GLY A 298 -17.81 17.45 -24.80
CA GLY A 298 -18.85 16.65 -25.49
C GLY A 298 -20.22 17.35 -25.59
N ASN A 299 -20.23 18.67 -25.81
CA ASN A 299 -21.42 19.54 -25.84
C ASN A 299 -22.18 19.65 -24.50
N VAL A 300 -21.60 19.20 -23.39
CA VAL A 300 -22.14 19.37 -22.03
C VAL A 300 -21.21 20.29 -21.23
N GLN A 301 -21.79 21.14 -20.40
CA GLN A 301 -21.05 22.03 -19.52
C GLN A 301 -20.87 21.38 -18.13
N TYR A 302 -19.63 21.31 -17.65
CA TYR A 302 -19.29 20.78 -16.33
C TYR A 302 -18.70 21.89 -15.46
N ASP A 303 -19.19 21.99 -14.24
CA ASP A 303 -18.62 22.88 -13.22
C ASP A 303 -17.57 22.13 -12.40
N LEU A 304 -16.30 22.50 -12.59
CA LEU A 304 -15.17 21.90 -11.90
C LEU A 304 -14.76 22.79 -10.73
N PRO A 305 -14.94 22.34 -9.48
CA PRO A 305 -14.37 23.01 -8.31
C PRO A 305 -12.86 23.24 -8.46
N ARG A 306 -12.32 24.21 -7.72
CA ARG A 306 -10.87 24.39 -7.57
C ARG A 306 -10.21 23.08 -7.14
N TRP A 307 -9.02 22.80 -7.65
CA TRP A 307 -8.19 21.65 -7.29
C TRP A 307 -8.98 20.32 -7.29
N SER A 308 -9.65 20.01 -8.40
CA SER A 308 -10.55 18.86 -8.48
C SER A 308 -10.50 18.13 -9.82
N ILE A 309 -10.87 16.84 -9.81
CA ILE A 309 -11.08 16.03 -11.01
C ILE A 309 -12.48 15.43 -10.97
N SER A 310 -13.23 15.58 -12.07
CA SER A 310 -14.50 14.89 -12.31
C SER A 310 -14.27 13.62 -13.15
N ILE A 311 -14.86 12.50 -12.74
CA ILE A 311 -14.75 11.20 -13.43
C ILE A 311 -16.05 10.91 -14.18
N LEU A 312 -15.93 10.67 -15.47
CA LEU A 312 -17.03 10.35 -16.39
C LEU A 312 -16.78 8.96 -17.00
N PRO A 313 -17.32 7.87 -16.43
CA PRO A 313 -17.05 6.50 -16.87
C PRO A 313 -17.56 6.16 -18.28
N ASP A 314 -18.47 6.99 -18.81
CA ASP A 314 -19.09 6.90 -20.13
C ASP A 314 -18.77 8.10 -21.05
N CYS A 315 -17.84 8.97 -20.61
CA CYS A 315 -17.54 10.27 -21.23
C CYS A 315 -18.72 11.26 -21.32
N LYS A 316 -19.82 11.04 -20.59
CA LYS A 316 -21.03 11.88 -20.63
C LYS A 316 -21.53 12.30 -19.25
N THR A 317 -21.61 11.39 -18.29
CA THR A 317 -22.17 11.67 -16.96
C THR A 317 -21.08 11.67 -15.91
N ALA A 318 -20.94 12.80 -15.19
CA ALA A 318 -19.98 12.90 -14.09
C ALA A 318 -20.57 12.21 -12.85
N VAL A 319 -20.01 11.06 -12.49
CA VAL A 319 -20.50 10.25 -11.35
C VAL A 319 -19.79 10.60 -10.04
N PHE A 320 -18.60 11.21 -10.12
CA PHE A 320 -17.77 11.55 -8.97
C PHE A 320 -16.93 12.79 -9.27
N ASN A 321 -16.72 13.65 -8.27
CA ASN A 321 -15.74 14.72 -8.30
C ASN A 321 -14.94 14.72 -7.00
N THR A 322 -13.62 14.84 -7.10
CA THR A 322 -12.70 14.67 -5.96
C THR A 322 -12.89 15.71 -4.86
N ALA A 323 -13.43 16.89 -5.16
CA ALA A 323 -13.68 17.96 -4.18
C ALA A 323 -15.14 18.02 -3.69
N ARG A 324 -16.06 17.21 -4.25
CA ARG A 324 -17.46 17.15 -3.83
C ARG A 324 -17.66 15.95 -2.91
N ILE A 325 -17.55 16.17 -1.61
CA ILE A 325 -17.76 15.12 -0.61
C ILE A 325 -19.25 14.82 -0.48
N GLY A 326 -19.64 13.57 -0.76
CA GLY A 326 -20.99 13.05 -0.53
C GLY A 326 -21.18 12.34 0.81
N ALA A 327 -20.09 11.94 1.49
CA ALA A 327 -20.11 11.24 2.76
C ALA A 327 -20.28 12.21 3.95
N GLN A 328 -21.01 11.80 4.98
CA GLN A 328 -21.17 12.60 6.20
C GLN A 328 -19.92 12.51 7.07
N SER A 329 -19.41 13.63 7.55
CA SER A 329 -18.26 13.65 8.46
C SER A 329 -18.59 13.03 9.82
N SER A 330 -17.65 12.25 10.35
CA SER A 330 -17.72 11.71 11.71
C SER A 330 -16.81 12.50 12.66
N GLN A 331 -17.22 12.66 13.92
CA GLN A 331 -16.39 13.27 14.96
C GLN A 331 -16.03 12.22 16.01
N LYS A 332 -14.73 12.08 16.28
CA LYS A 332 -14.21 11.16 17.30
C LYS A 332 -14.57 11.69 18.70
N LYS A 333 -15.12 10.82 19.54
CA LYS A 333 -15.42 11.10 20.95
C LYS A 333 -14.86 9.98 21.83
N MET A 334 -14.00 10.35 22.77
CA MET A 334 -13.50 9.45 23.81
C MET A 334 -14.28 9.71 25.09
N ILE A 335 -15.23 8.84 25.42
CA ILE A 335 -16.12 8.98 26.58
C ILE A 335 -15.65 8.04 27.69
N PRO A 336 -15.34 8.54 28.90
CA PRO A 336 -14.98 7.69 30.03
C PRO A 336 -16.12 6.71 30.36
N VAL A 337 -15.78 5.43 30.55
CA VAL A 337 -16.75 4.37 30.88
C VAL A 337 -16.79 4.06 32.38
N SER A 338 -15.73 4.37 33.13
CA SER A 338 -15.62 4.14 34.57
C SER A 338 -15.12 5.40 35.30
N SER A 339 -15.50 5.53 36.57
CA SER A 339 -15.19 6.67 37.44
C SER A 339 -13.90 6.52 38.25
N GLY A 340 -13.26 5.34 38.23
CA GLY A 340 -11.98 5.13 38.91
C GLY A 340 -11.50 3.68 38.94
N PHE A 341 -10.21 3.50 39.18
CA PHE A 341 -9.56 2.21 39.41
C PHE A 341 -8.91 2.21 40.80
N SER A 342 -8.88 1.05 41.46
CA SER A 342 -8.14 0.89 42.73
C SER A 342 -6.68 0.60 42.40
N TRP A 343 -5.79 1.55 42.75
CA TRP A 343 -4.36 1.48 42.42
C TRP A 343 -3.51 1.02 43.60
N GLN A 344 -2.42 0.34 43.29
CA GLN A 344 -1.29 0.08 44.19
C GLN A 344 -0.04 0.70 43.56
N SER A 345 0.95 1.05 44.39
CA SER A 345 2.20 1.65 43.94
C SER A 345 3.40 0.90 44.49
N TYR A 346 4.44 0.80 43.68
CA TYR A 346 5.77 0.34 44.06
C TYR A 346 6.78 1.39 43.58
N ASN A 347 7.75 1.73 44.43
CA ASN A 347 8.81 2.67 44.09
C ASN A 347 10.01 1.87 43.59
N GLU A 348 10.40 2.10 42.34
CA GLU A 348 11.64 1.57 41.78
C GLU A 348 12.84 2.26 42.45
N GLU A 349 13.77 1.50 43.02
CA GLU A 349 14.97 2.03 43.65
C GLU A 349 16.01 2.44 42.60
N SER A 350 16.77 3.51 42.87
CA SER A 350 17.89 3.88 42.00
C SER A 350 19.09 2.99 42.31
N PRO A 351 19.68 2.31 41.30
CA PRO A 351 20.85 1.47 41.54
C PRO A 351 22.03 2.33 41.99
N THR A 352 22.89 1.73 42.81
CA THR A 352 24.13 2.37 43.30
C THR A 352 25.34 1.76 42.60
N ALA A 353 26.47 2.48 42.56
CA ALA A 353 27.67 2.01 41.87
C ALA A 353 28.26 0.71 42.48
N ASP A 354 27.99 0.47 43.77
CA ASP A 354 28.41 -0.72 44.53
C ASP A 354 27.47 -1.93 44.37
N ASP A 355 26.43 -1.81 43.53
CA ASP A 355 25.40 -2.85 43.41
C ASP A 355 25.96 -4.12 42.74
N GLN A 356 25.56 -5.29 43.26
CA GLN A 356 26.12 -6.58 42.83
C GLN A 356 25.75 -6.93 41.38
N ASP A 357 24.66 -6.35 40.89
CA ASP A 357 24.16 -6.56 39.53
C ASP A 357 24.85 -5.62 38.50
N ALA A 358 25.71 -4.69 38.95
CA ALA A 358 26.43 -3.77 38.07
C ALA A 358 27.59 -4.46 37.34
N THR A 359 27.65 -4.31 36.02
CA THR A 359 28.80 -4.76 35.21
C THR A 359 29.82 -3.62 35.07
N VAL A 360 31.03 -3.82 35.59
CA VAL A 360 32.09 -2.81 35.60
C VAL A 360 32.90 -2.82 34.31
N ASN A 361 33.19 -1.63 33.76
CA ASN A 361 34.16 -1.45 32.69
C ASN A 361 34.89 -0.09 32.75
N TYR A 362 36.09 -0.04 32.19
CA TYR A 362 36.89 1.17 32.00
C TYR A 362 36.50 1.87 30.69
N GLY A 363 35.38 2.61 30.70
CA GLY A 363 34.95 3.45 29.59
C GLY A 363 33.43 3.47 29.38
N LEU A 364 32.96 4.40 28.55
CA LEU A 364 31.54 4.49 28.17
C LEU A 364 31.22 3.52 27.04
N TRP A 365 30.17 2.73 27.21
CA TRP A 365 29.64 1.83 26.19
C TRP A 365 28.42 2.42 25.49
N GLU A 366 28.21 2.09 24.21
CA GLU A 366 27.01 2.47 23.47
C GLU A 366 25.81 1.63 23.94
N GLN A 367 24.64 2.26 24.11
CA GLN A 367 23.49 1.66 24.77
C GLN A 367 22.96 0.41 24.06
N ILE A 368 22.78 0.44 22.74
CA ILE A 368 22.26 -0.71 21.97
C ILE A 368 23.21 -1.90 22.05
N ASN A 369 24.53 -1.65 22.06
CA ASN A 369 25.52 -2.70 22.22
C ASN A 369 25.40 -3.42 23.58
N VAL A 370 25.06 -2.70 24.65
CA VAL A 370 24.91 -3.27 26.00
C VAL A 370 23.54 -3.94 26.16
N THR A 371 22.46 -3.22 25.90
CA THR A 371 21.11 -3.72 26.14
C THR A 371 20.68 -4.75 25.11
N ARG A 372 21.31 -4.76 23.92
CA ARG A 372 20.88 -5.55 22.75
C ARG A 372 19.41 -5.33 22.42
N ASP A 373 18.91 -4.12 22.67
CA ASP A 373 17.49 -3.77 22.54
C ASP A 373 16.57 -4.69 23.35
N SER A 374 17.03 -5.24 24.48
CA SER A 374 16.17 -6.01 25.41
C SER A 374 15.35 -5.11 26.34
N THR A 375 15.82 -3.87 26.57
CA THR A 375 15.20 -2.85 27.43
C THR A 375 15.48 -1.44 26.89
N ASP A 376 14.59 -0.50 27.21
CA ASP A 376 14.71 0.92 26.86
C ASP A 376 15.67 1.67 27.80
N TYR A 377 15.96 1.09 28.98
CA TYR A 377 16.71 1.73 30.05
C TYR A 377 18.11 1.13 30.19
N LEU A 378 19.12 1.99 30.32
CA LEU A 378 20.48 1.62 30.69
C LEU A 378 21.01 2.63 31.70
N TRP A 379 21.42 2.14 32.87
CA TRP A 379 22.03 2.96 33.91
C TRP A 379 23.54 3.09 33.65
N TYR A 380 24.00 4.34 33.49
CA TYR A 380 25.42 4.67 33.47
C TYR A 380 25.80 5.21 34.85
N MET A 381 26.64 4.48 35.56
CA MET A 381 27.04 4.78 36.94
C MET A 381 28.56 4.95 37.03
N THR A 382 28.99 5.91 37.84
CA THR A 382 30.39 6.13 38.23
C THR A 382 30.40 6.64 39.66
N GLU A 383 31.44 6.30 40.42
CA GLU A 383 31.74 6.94 41.70
C GLU A 383 32.34 8.34 41.53
#